data_AF-A0A1B7W737-F1
#
_entry.id   AF-A0A1B7W737-F1
#
_cell.length_a   1.000
_cell.length_b   1.000
_cell.length_c   1.000
_cell.angle_alpha   90.00
_cell.angle_beta   90.00
_cell.angle_gamma   90.00
#
_symmetry.space_group_name_H-M   'P 1'
#
loop_
_entity.id
_entity.type
_entity.pdbx_description
1 polymer ?
#
loop_
_entity_poly.entity_id
_entity_poly.type
_entity_poly.pdbx_seq_one_letter_code
_entity_poly.pdbx_strand_id
1 'polypeptide(L)' 'MNLPDRMLGLMSDGCWYSTEELVEKISHRFSATMHVLAKRGYQFEKRRTHGQKYEYRLVIESKAIA' A
#
# COMPACT_ATOMS: atom_id res chain seq x y z
N MET A 1 3.80 -10.15 -12.79
CA MET A 1 3.36 -8.84 -12.28
C MET A 1 4.50 -8.18 -11.51
N ASN A 2 4.70 -6.88 -11.68
CA ASN A 2 5.65 -6.12 -10.86
C ASN A 2 5.04 -5.85 -9.46
N LEU A 3 5.88 -5.52 -8.47
CA LEU A 3 5.40 -5.27 -7.08
C LEU A 3 4.42 -4.08 -6.97
N PRO A 4 4.63 -2.94 -7.68
CA PRO A 4 3.67 -1.83 -7.69
C PRO A 4 2.26 -2.22 -8.11
N ASP A 5 2.11 -2.91 -9.25
CA ASP A 5 0.80 -3.29 -9.79
C ASP A 5 0.09 -4.28 -8.86
N ARG A 6 0.85 -5.21 -8.26
CA ARG A 6 0.33 -6.15 -7.26
C ARG A 6 -0.15 -5.42 -6.00
N MET A 7 0.56 -4.39 -5.56
CA MET A 7 0.18 -3.58 -4.40
C MET A 7 -1.08 -2.76 -4.66
N LEU A 8 -1.19 -2.15 -5.83
CA LEU A 8 -2.40 -1.43 -6.23
C LEU A 8 -3.60 -2.37 -6.35
N GLY A 9 -3.41 -3.55 -6.96
CA GLY A 9 -4.47 -4.55 -7.07
C GLY A 9 -4.92 -5.12 -5.72
N LEU A 10 -4.00 -5.24 -4.76
CA LEU A 10 -4.35 -5.64 -3.39
C LEU A 10 -5.15 -4.53 -2.67
N MET A 11 -4.68 -3.29 -2.73
CA MET A 11 -5.20 -2.20 -1.89
C MET A 11 -6.29 -1.34 -2.54
N SER A 12 -6.72 -1.68 -3.76
CA SER A 12 -7.79 -0.96 -4.49
C SER A 12 -9.17 -1.07 -3.82
N ASP A 13 -9.34 -2.03 -2.90
CA ASP A 13 -10.52 -2.13 -2.06
C ASP A 13 -10.59 -1.03 -0.99
N GLY A 14 -9.52 -0.26 -0.80
CA GLY A 14 -9.43 0.76 0.22
C GLY A 14 -9.50 0.19 1.63
N CYS A 15 -9.15 -1.08 1.85
CA CYS A 15 -9.08 -1.65 3.19
C CYS A 15 -7.77 -1.27 3.90
N TRP A 16 -7.76 -1.46 5.22
CA TRP A 16 -6.55 -1.39 6.03
C TRP A 16 -5.83 -2.74 6.00
N TYR A 17 -4.54 -2.72 5.69
CA TYR A 17 -3.69 -3.90 5.63
C TYR A 17 -2.60 -3.83 6.69
N SER A 18 -2.43 -4.93 7.43
CA SER A 18 -1.35 -5.07 8.40
C SER A 18 0.03 -5.16 7.73
N THR A 19 1.08 -4.91 8.50
CA THR A 19 2.46 -5.09 8.01
C THR A 19 2.70 -6.55 7.59
N GLU A 20 2.19 -7.49 8.37
CA GLU A 20 2.29 -8.93 8.12
C GLU A 20 1.62 -9.32 6.79
N GLU A 21 0.39 -8.84 6.54
CA GLU A 21 -0.30 -9.09 5.27
C GLU A 21 0.42 -8.47 4.07
N LEU A 22 0.97 -7.26 4.19
CA LEU A 22 1.72 -6.65 3.09
C LEU A 22 3.04 -7.37 2.83
N VAL A 23 3.68 -7.91 3.85
CA VAL A 23 4.87 -8.75 3.70
C VAL A 23 4.54 -10.04 2.97
N GLU A 24 3.47 -10.73 3.38
CA GLU A 24 3.02 -11.98 2.79
C GLU A 24 2.51 -11.81 1.35
N LYS A 25 1.62 -10.84 1.14
CA LYS A 25 0.92 -10.65 -0.13
C LYS A 25 1.73 -9.84 -1.13
N ILE A 26 2.68 -9.01 -0.71
CA ILE A 26 3.53 -8.21 -1.61
C ILE A 26 4.99 -8.63 -1.52
N SER A 27 5.66 -8.29 -0.43
CA SER A 27 7.08 -8.59 -0.13
C SER A 27 7.51 -7.87 1.15
N HIS A 28 8.60 -8.33 1.79
CA HIS A 28 9.36 -7.57 2.79
C HIS A 28 9.78 -6.15 2.34
N ARG A 29 9.75 -5.86 1.02
CA ARG A 29 10.02 -4.53 0.45
C ARG A 29 8.77 -3.69 0.18
N PHE A 30 7.60 -4.04 0.72
CA PHE A 30 6.35 -3.30 0.45
C PHE A 30 6.47 -1.79 0.71
N SER A 31 7.22 -1.36 1.73
CA SER A 31 7.43 0.06 2.03
C SER A 31 8.20 0.80 0.93
N ALA A 32 9.16 0.14 0.28
CA ALA A 32 9.84 0.68 -0.89
C ALA A 32 8.89 0.77 -2.10
N THR A 33 8.01 -0.24 -2.26
CA THR A 33 6.95 -0.21 -3.28
C THR A 33 5.98 0.96 -3.06
N MET A 34 5.53 1.19 -1.82
CA MET A 34 4.73 2.36 -1.46
C MET A 34 5.42 3.66 -1.81
N HIS A 35 6.73 3.77 -1.52
CA HIS A 35 7.50 4.96 -1.83
C HIS A 35 7.58 5.24 -3.35
N VAL A 36 7.74 4.19 -4.17
CA VAL A 36 7.69 4.30 -5.63
C VAL A 36 6.31 4.75 -6.10
N LEU A 37 5.23 4.18 -5.54
CA LEU A 37 3.86 4.57 -5.86
C LEU A 37 3.55 6.01 -5.41
N ALA A 38 4.05 6.43 -4.26
CA ALA A 38 3.89 7.80 -3.77
C ALA A 38 4.50 8.83 -4.73
N LYS A 39 5.68 8.52 -5.32
CA LYS A 39 6.28 9.35 -6.38
C LYS A 39 5.45 9.41 -7.66
N ARG A 40 4.55 8.45 -7.88
CA ARG A 40 3.62 8.41 -9.01
C ARG A 40 2.27 9.06 -8.70
N GLY A 41 2.11 9.68 -7.52
CA GLY A 41 0.90 10.40 -7.13
C GLY A 41 -0.11 9.58 -6.31
N TYR A 42 0.18 8.31 -6.00
CA TYR A 42 -0.67 7.53 -5.09
C TYR A 42 -0.47 7.99 -3.65
N GLN A 43 -1.53 7.95 -2.86
CA GLN A 43 -1.47 8.32 -1.45
C GLN A 43 -1.84 7.15 -0.56
N PHE A 44 -1.07 6.99 0.50
CA PHE A 44 -1.29 5.97 1.51
C PHE A 44 -1.46 6.61 2.88
N GLU A 45 -2.46 6.15 3.62
CA GLU A 45 -2.54 6.40 5.04
C GLU A 45 -1.79 5.33 5.82
N LYS A 46 -1.27 5.73 6.97
CA LYS A 46 -0.64 4.84 7.95
C LYS A 46 -1.27 5.12 9.30
N ARG A 47 -1.78 4.08 9.97
CA ARG A 47 -2.27 4.19 11.34
C ARG A 47 -1.56 3.23 12.27
N ARG A 48 -1.42 3.63 13.52
CA ARG A 48 -0.98 2.75 14.61
C ARG A 48 -2.22 2.08 15.19
N THR A 49 -2.19 0.77 15.38
CA THR A 49 -3.28 0.03 16.02
C THR A 49 -2.93 -0.25 17.48
N HIS A 50 -2.35 -1.40 17.79
CA HIS A 50 -1.95 -1.79 19.14
C HIS A 50 -0.44 -2.03 19.25
N GLY A 51 0.17 -1.54 20.32
CA GLY A 51 1.62 -1.70 20.54
C GLY A 51 2.43 -1.05 19.41
N GLN A 52 3.35 -1.80 18.80
CA GLN A 52 4.21 -1.33 17.70
C GLN A 52 3.68 -1.73 16.31
N LYS A 53 2.39 -2.11 16.20
CA LYS A 53 1.78 -2.54 14.94
C LYS A 53 1.22 -1.36 14.15
N TYR A 54 1.34 -1.47 12.84
CA TYR A 54 0.86 -0.48 11.88
C TYR A 54 0.05 -1.13 10.78
N GLU A 55 -0.93 -0.37 10.33
CA GLU A 55 -1.72 -0.70 9.15
C GLU A 55 -1.63 0.43 8.12
N TYR A 56 -1.85 0.06 6.87
CA TYR A 56 -1.75 0.94 5.72
C TYR A 56 -2.98 0.80 4.83
N ARG A 57 -3.41 1.90 4.23
CA ARG A 57 -4.54 1.94 3.30
C ARG A 57 -4.19 2.81 2.10
N LEU A 58 -4.65 2.43 0.90
CA LEU A 58 -4.62 3.29 -0.28
C LEU A 58 -5.81 4.27 -0.22
N VAL A 59 -5.53 5.57 -0.34
CA VAL A 59 -6.53 6.66 -0.20
C VAL A 59 -6.83 7.33 -1.53
N ILE A 60 -5.78 7.62 -2.28
CA ILE A 60 -5.92 8.13 -3.64
C ILE A 60 -5.32 7.09 -4.58
N GLU A 61 -6.21 6.43 -5.31
CA GLU A 61 -5.84 5.82 -6.57
C GLU A 61 -5.48 6.95 -7.52
N SER A 62 -4.22 7.03 -7.97
CA SER A 62 -3.87 7.86 -9.11
C SER A 62 -4.60 7.30 -10.34
N LYS A 63 -5.89 7.65 -10.48
CA LYS A 63 -6.51 7.76 -11.78
C LYS A 63 -5.74 8.88 -12.47
N ALA A 64 -4.75 8.48 -13.25
CA ALA A 64 -4.43 9.25 -14.42
C ALA A 64 -5.77 9.50 -15.12
N ILE A 65 -6.09 10.78 -15.25
CA ILE A 65 -7.27 11.27 -15.95
C ILE A 65 -7.34 10.55 -17.31
N ALA A 66 -8.58 10.18 -17.66
CA ALA A 66 -8.97 9.47 -18.89
C ALA A 66 -8.31 10.00 -20.17
#